data_AF-A0A379W6L8-F1
#
_entry.id   AF-A0A379W6L8-F1
#
_cell.length_a   1.000
_cell.length_b   1.000
_cell.length_c   1.000
_cell.angle_alpha   90.00
_cell.angle_beta   90.00
_cell.angle_gamma   90.00
#
_symmetry.space_group_name_H-M   'P 1'
#
loop_
_entity.id
_entity.type
_entity.pdbx_description
1 polymer ?
#
loop_
_entity_poly.entity_id
_entity_poly.type
_entity_poly.pdbx_seq_one_letter_code
_entity_poly.pdbx_strand_id
1 'polypeptide(L)'
;MVIGSTAVKSPDVVKGWFERFGAQALVLALDVRIDEHGNKQVAVSGWQENSGVSLEQLVETYLPVGLKHVLCTDISRDGTLAGSNVSLYEEVCARYPQIAFQSSGGIGNIDDIAALRGTGVRGVIVGRALLEGKFTVKEAIQCWQNV
;
A
#
# COMPACT_ATOMS: atom_id res chain seq x y z
N MET A 1 -12.99 3.19 5.23
CA MET A 1 -12.94 1.73 5.42
C MET A 1 -11.80 1.17 4.57
N VAL A 2 -10.98 0.30 5.13
CA VAL A 2 -9.92 -0.42 4.39
C VAL A 2 -10.45 -1.79 4.00
N ILE A 3 -10.34 -2.16 2.72
CA ILE A 3 -10.89 -3.40 2.16
C ILE A 3 -9.75 -4.21 1.54
N GLY A 4 -9.45 -5.37 2.10
CA GLY A 4 -8.45 -6.31 1.56
C GLY A 4 -9.10 -7.41 0.73
N SER A 5 -9.16 -8.64 1.27
CA SER A 5 -9.54 -9.85 0.54
C SER A 5 -10.87 -9.79 -0.22
N THR A 6 -11.87 -9.07 0.28
CA THR A 6 -13.16 -8.90 -0.41
C THR A 6 -13.02 -8.16 -1.74
N ALA A 7 -12.06 -7.22 -1.85
CA ALA A 7 -11.78 -6.52 -3.10
C ALA A 7 -11.25 -7.45 -4.20
N VAL A 8 -10.72 -8.61 -3.82
CA VAL A 8 -10.23 -9.62 -4.77
C VAL A 8 -11.30 -10.68 -5.03
N LYS A 9 -11.93 -11.18 -3.96
CA LYS A 9 -12.87 -12.32 -4.01
C LYS A 9 -14.26 -11.93 -4.50
N SER A 10 -14.67 -10.67 -4.39
CA SER A 10 -16.04 -10.24 -4.71
C SER A 10 -16.06 -8.83 -5.33
N PRO A 11 -15.44 -8.63 -6.50
CA PRO A 11 -15.24 -7.29 -7.04
C PRO A 11 -16.53 -6.53 -7.34
N ASP A 12 -17.58 -7.20 -7.79
CA ASP A 12 -18.87 -6.54 -8.09
C ASP A 12 -19.55 -5.99 -6.84
N VAL A 13 -19.42 -6.69 -5.71
CA VAL A 13 -19.92 -6.21 -4.41
C VAL A 13 -19.18 -4.94 -4.01
N VAL A 14 -17.86 -4.94 -4.15
CA VAL A 14 -17.03 -3.79 -3.78
C VAL A 14 -17.25 -2.62 -4.74
N LYS A 15 -17.45 -2.85 -6.03
CA LYS A 15 -17.86 -1.80 -6.99
C LYS A 15 -19.17 -1.15 -6.57
N GLY A 16 -20.16 -1.93 -6.13
CA GLY A 16 -21.39 -1.37 -5.55
C GLY A 16 -21.16 -0.52 -4.29
N TRP A 17 -20.10 -0.81 -3.52
CA TRP A 17 -19.70 0.05 -2.39
C TRP A 17 -19.08 1.37 -2.85
N PHE A 18 -18.33 1.38 -3.95
CA PHE A 18 -17.83 2.63 -4.54
C PHE A 18 -18.98 3.55 -4.96
N GLU A 19 -20.02 3.00 -5.58
CA GLU A 19 -21.23 3.75 -5.95
C GLU A 19 -21.99 4.27 -4.72
N ARG A 20 -22.13 3.43 -3.69
CA ARG A 20 -22.91 3.76 -2.49
C ARG A 20 -22.23 4.74 -1.54
N PHE A 21 -20.94 4.56 -1.30
CA PHE A 21 -20.21 5.29 -0.25
C PHE A 21 -19.24 6.33 -0.82
N GLY A 22 -18.94 6.27 -2.11
CA GLY A 22 -17.98 7.14 -2.77
C GLY A 22 -16.53 6.74 -2.51
N ALA A 23 -15.67 6.98 -3.50
CA ALA A 23 -14.27 6.58 -3.46
C ALA A 23 -13.44 7.19 -2.33
N GLN A 24 -13.85 8.32 -1.77
CA GLN A 24 -13.13 8.94 -0.64
C GLN A 24 -13.26 8.14 0.66
N ALA A 25 -14.34 7.37 0.81
CA ALA A 25 -14.59 6.58 2.02
C ALA A 25 -13.85 5.23 2.01
N LEU A 26 -13.28 4.82 0.87
CA LEU A 26 -12.76 3.48 0.64
C LEU A 26 -11.25 3.49 0.33
N VAL A 27 -10.53 2.57 0.95
CA VAL A 27 -9.12 2.29 0.66
C VAL A 27 -9.02 0.81 0.30
N LEU A 28 -8.41 0.48 -0.84
CA LEU A 28 -8.09 -0.91 -1.16
C LEU A 28 -6.75 -1.28 -0.53
N ALA A 29 -6.72 -2.32 0.29
CA ALA A 29 -5.50 -2.91 0.81
C ALA A 29 -5.03 -4.00 -0.14
N LEU A 30 -3.91 -3.75 -0.82
CA LEU A 30 -3.29 -4.63 -1.80
C LEU A 30 -1.94 -5.09 -1.25
N ASP A 31 -1.97 -6.18 -0.49
CA ASP A 31 -0.74 -6.77 0.05
C ASP A 31 -0.13 -7.69 -1.00
N VAL A 32 1.13 -7.46 -1.37
CA VAL A 32 1.76 -8.13 -2.51
C VAL A 32 2.93 -9.01 -2.10
N ARG A 33 3.06 -10.14 -2.81
CA ARG A 33 4.30 -10.89 -2.94
C ARG A 33 4.88 -10.63 -4.31
N ILE A 34 6.12 -10.18 -4.34
CA ILE A 34 6.83 -9.95 -5.59
C ILE A 34 7.60 -11.24 -5.92
N ASP A 35 7.31 -11.85 -7.06
CA ASP A 35 8.02 -13.05 -7.51
C ASP A 35 9.38 -12.70 -8.16
N GLU A 36 10.15 -13.72 -8.53
CA GLU A 36 11.47 -13.57 -9.16
C GLU A 36 11.43 -12.83 -10.51
N HIS A 37 10.25 -12.75 -11.14
CA HIS A 37 10.03 -12.02 -12.38
C HIS A 37 9.52 -10.59 -12.17
N GLY A 38 9.36 -10.17 -10.91
CA GLY A 38 8.87 -8.84 -10.55
C GLY A 38 7.34 -8.71 -10.57
N ASN A 39 6.59 -9.81 -10.69
CA ASN A 39 5.13 -9.76 -10.66
C ASN A 39 4.64 -9.56 -9.23
N LYS A 40 3.78 -8.55 -9.05
CA LYS A 40 3.24 -8.14 -7.76
C LYS A 40 1.94 -8.89 -7.48
N GLN A 41 2.05 -10.15 -7.06
CA GLN A 41 0.92 -11.04 -6.82
C GLN A 41 0.21 -10.68 -5.53
N VAL A 42 -1.09 -10.39 -5.59
CA VAL A 42 -1.86 -9.95 -4.42
C VAL A 42 -2.21 -11.17 -3.55
N ALA A 43 -1.89 -11.08 -2.26
CA ALA A 43 -2.23 -12.08 -1.27
C ALA A 43 -3.55 -11.74 -0.57
N VAL A 44 -4.29 -12.78 -0.19
CA VAL A 44 -5.59 -12.67 0.50
C VAL A 44 -5.64 -13.59 1.71
N SER A 45 -6.72 -13.51 2.49
CA SER A 45 -6.94 -14.35 3.68
C SER A 45 -5.81 -14.22 4.71
N GLY A 46 -5.44 -12.98 5.06
CA GLY A 46 -4.32 -12.73 5.99
C GLY A 46 -2.98 -13.21 5.44
N TRP A 47 -2.76 -13.00 4.14
CA TRP A 47 -1.58 -13.43 3.37
C TRP A 47 -1.45 -14.94 3.16
N GLN A 48 -2.37 -15.78 3.65
CA GLN A 48 -2.23 -17.24 3.52
C GLN A 48 -2.41 -17.75 2.09
N GLU A 49 -3.18 -17.03 1.27
CA GLU A 49 -3.52 -17.45 -0.10
C GLU A 49 -2.95 -16.45 -1.11
N ASN A 50 -2.40 -16.96 -2.22
CA ASN A 50 -2.14 -16.13 -3.39
C ASN A 50 -3.42 -16.05 -4.21
N SER A 51 -3.85 -14.85 -4.58
CA SER A 51 -5.07 -14.68 -5.38
C SER A 51 -4.90 -15.03 -6.85
N GLY A 52 -3.66 -15.07 -7.34
CA GLY A 52 -3.37 -15.21 -8.78
C GLY A 52 -3.68 -13.95 -9.59
N VAL A 53 -3.97 -12.83 -8.93
CA VAL A 53 -4.24 -11.53 -9.54
C VAL A 53 -3.12 -10.56 -9.17
N SER A 54 -2.65 -9.79 -10.15
CA SER A 54 -1.62 -8.77 -9.91
C SER A 54 -2.20 -7.50 -9.28
N LEU A 55 -1.35 -6.72 -8.62
CA LEU A 55 -1.69 -5.39 -8.09
C LEU A 55 -2.30 -4.50 -9.18
N GLU A 56 -1.66 -4.47 -10.35
CA GLU A 56 -2.08 -3.65 -11.47
C GLU A 56 -3.46 -4.09 -11.98
N GLN A 57 -3.69 -5.39 -12.12
CA GLN A 57 -5.00 -5.91 -12.55
C GLN A 57 -6.14 -5.47 -11.60
N LEU A 58 -5.91 -5.48 -10.29
CA LEU A 58 -6.91 -4.99 -9.34
C LEU A 58 -7.07 -3.47 -9.43
N VAL A 59 -5.98 -2.71 -9.55
CA VAL A 59 -6.08 -1.26 -9.75
C VAL A 59 -6.94 -0.94 -10.97
N GLU A 60 -6.65 -1.54 -12.13
CA GLU A 60 -7.43 -1.36 -13.37
C GLU A 60 -8.90 -1.77 -13.20
N THR A 61 -9.18 -2.79 -12.39
CA THR A 61 -10.55 -3.26 -12.13
C THR A 61 -11.41 -2.19 -11.42
N TYR A 62 -10.80 -1.37 -10.56
CA TYR A 62 -11.51 -0.37 -9.74
C TYR A 62 -11.33 1.07 -10.21
N LEU A 63 -10.39 1.36 -11.10
CA LEU A 63 -10.24 2.70 -11.70
C LEU A 63 -11.55 3.22 -12.32
N PRO A 64 -12.34 2.44 -13.09
CA PRO A 64 -13.60 2.92 -13.68
C PRO A 64 -14.66 3.34 -12.66
N VAL A 65 -14.64 2.77 -11.45
CA VAL A 65 -15.55 3.16 -10.34
C VAL A 65 -14.94 4.24 -9.43
N GLY A 66 -13.84 4.84 -9.88
CA GLY A 66 -13.24 6.01 -9.27
C GLY A 66 -12.28 5.71 -8.13
N LEU A 67 -11.60 4.55 -8.10
CA LEU A 67 -10.55 4.25 -7.11
C LEU A 67 -9.60 5.43 -6.88
N LYS A 68 -9.43 5.81 -5.60
CA LYS A 68 -8.55 6.92 -5.19
C LYS A 68 -7.47 6.53 -4.19
N HIS A 69 -7.73 5.59 -3.29
CA HIS A 69 -6.83 5.29 -2.18
C HIS A 69 -6.43 3.82 -2.21
N VAL A 70 -5.12 3.58 -2.20
CA VAL A 70 -4.56 2.23 -2.12
C VAL A 70 -3.55 2.19 -1.00
N LEU A 71 -3.71 1.24 -0.08
CA LEU A 71 -2.67 0.83 0.85
C LEU A 71 -1.97 -0.37 0.24
N CYS A 72 -0.67 -0.25 -0.01
CA CYS A 72 0.12 -1.32 -0.61
C CYS A 72 1.19 -1.77 0.36
N THR A 73 1.18 -3.05 0.71
CA THR A 73 2.19 -3.67 1.59
C THR A 73 3.06 -4.61 0.79
N ASP A 74 4.38 -4.41 0.80
CA ASP A 74 5.30 -5.48 0.41
C ASP A 74 5.42 -6.45 1.59
N ILE A 75 4.82 -7.63 1.45
CA ILE A 75 4.74 -8.65 2.51
C ILE A 75 6.14 -9.12 2.91
N SER A 76 7.12 -9.12 2.00
CA SER A 76 8.50 -9.53 2.32
C SER A 76 9.18 -8.57 3.30
N ARG A 77 8.70 -7.32 3.38
CA ARG A 77 9.24 -6.28 4.26
C ARG A 77 8.47 -6.16 5.56
N ASP A 78 7.25 -6.65 5.65
CA ASP A 78 6.41 -6.42 6.82
C ASP A 78 7.05 -6.94 8.12
N GLY A 79 7.06 -6.06 9.13
CA GLY A 79 7.67 -6.37 10.43
C GLY A 79 9.18 -6.62 10.43
N THR A 80 9.89 -6.51 9.31
CA THR A 80 11.33 -6.85 9.26
C THR A 80 12.27 -5.75 9.76
N LEU A 81 11.80 -4.50 9.76
CA LEU A 81 12.62 -3.30 10.04
C LEU A 81 13.79 -3.13 9.04
N ALA A 82 13.71 -3.75 7.87
CA ALA A 82 14.77 -3.75 6.84
C ALA A 82 14.60 -2.67 5.76
N GLY A 83 13.79 -1.63 6.04
CA GLY A 83 13.40 -0.61 5.09
C GLY A 83 12.21 -1.01 4.22
N SER A 84 11.44 0.00 3.79
CA SER A 84 10.32 -0.19 2.88
C SER A 84 10.82 -0.41 1.43
N ASN A 85 9.98 -0.97 0.57
CA ASN A 85 10.34 -1.21 -0.82
C ASN A 85 10.18 0.06 -1.67
N VAL A 86 11.20 0.93 -1.66
CA VAL A 86 11.18 2.23 -2.35
C VAL A 86 10.85 2.08 -3.84
N SER A 87 11.51 1.15 -4.54
CA SER A 87 11.35 0.96 -5.98
C SER A 87 9.95 0.51 -6.38
N LEU A 88 9.29 -0.31 -5.55
CA LEU A 88 7.87 -0.64 -5.73
C LEU A 88 7.01 0.63 -5.77
N TYR A 89 7.22 1.55 -4.83
CA TYR A 89 6.42 2.76 -4.72
C TYR A 89 6.70 3.77 -5.83
N GLU A 90 7.96 3.93 -6.23
CA GLU A 90 8.32 4.74 -7.42
C GLU A 90 7.56 4.25 -8.66
N GLU A 91 7.55 2.94 -8.89
CA GLU A 91 6.88 2.34 -10.05
C GLU A 91 5.36 2.56 -10.02
N VAL A 92 4.68 2.17 -8.94
CA VAL A 92 3.21 2.20 -8.90
C VAL A 92 2.68 3.62 -8.83
N CYS A 93 3.36 4.54 -8.15
CA CYS A 93 2.95 5.95 -8.09
C CYS A 93 3.16 6.65 -9.44
N ALA A 94 4.26 6.36 -10.14
CA ALA A 94 4.48 6.91 -11.48
C ALA A 94 3.46 6.37 -12.49
N ARG A 95 3.10 5.09 -12.39
CA ARG A 95 2.11 4.44 -13.27
C ARG A 95 0.68 4.92 -13.03
N TYR A 96 0.33 5.21 -11.77
CA TYR A 96 -1.03 5.58 -11.36
C TYR A 96 -1.05 6.90 -10.58
N PRO A 97 -0.71 8.04 -11.22
CA PRO A 97 -0.58 9.33 -10.55
C PRO A 97 -1.90 9.85 -9.94
N GLN A 98 -3.04 9.33 -10.38
CA GLN A 98 -4.37 9.64 -9.86
C GLN A 98 -4.72 8.91 -8.55
N ILE A 99 -3.91 7.93 -8.13
CA ILE A 99 -4.12 7.15 -6.90
C ILE A 99 -3.19 7.66 -5.79
N ALA A 100 -3.78 7.90 -4.62
CA ALA A 100 -3.05 8.16 -3.39
C ALA A 100 -2.59 6.83 -2.77
N PHE A 101 -1.38 6.40 -3.11
CA PHE A 101 -0.76 5.24 -2.48
C PHE A 101 -0.28 5.55 -1.05
N GLN A 102 -0.47 4.59 -0.17
CA GLN A 102 0.07 4.55 1.18
C GLN A 102 1.07 3.40 1.22
N SER A 103 2.34 3.71 1.48
CA SER A 103 3.38 2.67 1.62
C SER A 103 3.21 1.92 2.94
N SER A 104 3.42 0.61 2.93
CA SER A 104 3.33 -0.23 4.12
C SER A 104 4.40 -1.32 4.13
N GLY A 105 4.87 -1.67 5.32
CA GLY A 105 5.90 -2.68 5.56
C GLY A 105 7.34 -2.13 5.55
N GLY A 106 8.16 -2.65 6.46
CA GLY A 106 9.62 -2.50 6.41
C GLY A 106 10.26 -1.34 7.18
N ILE A 107 9.54 -0.25 7.47
CA ILE A 107 10.13 0.91 8.16
C ILE A 107 10.76 0.49 9.50
N GLY A 108 12.07 0.72 9.63
CA GLY A 108 12.89 0.41 10.79
C GLY A 108 13.52 1.63 11.47
N ASN A 109 13.80 2.68 10.71
CA ASN A 109 14.39 3.94 11.18
C ASN A 109 13.83 5.17 10.42
N ILE A 110 14.30 6.37 10.77
CA ILE A 110 13.88 7.63 10.13
C ILE A 110 14.37 7.77 8.68
N ASP A 111 15.54 7.21 8.37
CA ASP A 111 16.09 7.25 7.01
C ASP A 111 15.23 6.43 6.04
N ASP A 112 14.58 5.36 6.51
CA ASP A 112 13.63 4.59 5.69
C ASP A 112 12.40 5.43 5.29
N ILE A 113 11.96 6.34 6.17
CA ILE A 113 10.89 7.30 5.85
C ILE A 113 11.41 8.35 4.86
N ALA A 114 12.64 8.84 5.06
CA ALA A 114 13.26 9.79 4.15
C ALA A 114 13.49 9.19 2.75
N ALA A 115 13.79 7.90 2.66
CA ALA A 115 13.99 7.19 1.40
C ALA A 115 12.71 7.08 0.55
N LEU A 116 11.53 7.21 1.17
CA LEU A 116 10.25 7.25 0.45
C LEU A 116 9.92 8.63 -0.14
N ARG A 117 10.73 9.66 0.15
CA ARG A 117 10.57 10.98 -0.46
C ARG A 117 10.82 10.88 -1.96
N GLY A 118 10.03 11.59 -2.75
CA GLY A 118 10.15 11.57 -4.21
C GLY A 118 9.49 10.37 -4.91
N THR A 119 9.14 9.30 -4.18
CA THR A 119 8.45 8.14 -4.76
C THR A 119 7.03 8.47 -5.26
N GLY A 120 6.38 9.48 -4.67
CA GLY A 120 5.02 9.89 -5.00
C GLY A 120 3.94 9.39 -4.04
N VAL A 121 4.29 8.55 -3.04
CA VAL A 121 3.33 8.10 -2.03
C VAL A 121 2.74 9.28 -1.26
N ARG A 122 1.46 9.15 -0.90
CA ARG A 122 0.70 10.17 -0.16
C ARG A 122 0.57 9.87 1.33
N GLY A 123 0.97 8.67 1.75
CA GLY A 123 1.07 8.29 3.16
C GLY A 123 2.12 7.22 3.38
N VAL A 124 2.65 7.18 4.60
CA VAL A 124 3.63 6.19 5.05
C VAL A 124 3.08 5.51 6.30
N ILE A 125 2.79 4.20 6.20
CA ILE A 125 2.33 3.38 7.32
C ILE A 125 3.54 2.88 8.09
N VAL A 126 3.56 3.18 9.39
CA VAL A 126 4.63 2.75 10.31
C VAL A 126 3.99 1.97 11.46
N GLY A 127 4.40 0.71 11.61
CA GLY A 127 3.94 -0.17 12.70
C GLY A 127 5.06 -0.46 13.70
N ARG A 128 5.77 -1.57 13.45
CA ARG A 128 6.75 -2.16 14.39
C ARG A 128 7.82 -1.17 14.90
N ALA A 129 8.36 -0.29 14.05
CA ALA A 129 9.37 0.68 14.50
C ALA A 129 8.88 1.63 15.60
N LEU A 130 7.60 2.04 15.58
CA LEU A 130 7.01 2.84 16.65
C LEU A 130 6.77 2.01 17.91
N LEU A 131 6.33 0.75 17.76
CA LEU A 131 6.14 -0.16 18.90
C LEU A 131 7.45 -0.47 19.62
N GLU A 132 8.56 -0.56 18.88
CA GLU A 132 9.90 -0.77 19.44
C GLU A 132 10.61 0.54 19.85
N GLY A 133 9.95 1.69 19.72
CA GLY A 133 10.52 2.98 20.12
C GLY A 133 11.77 3.38 19.35
N LYS A 134 11.91 2.97 18.07
CA LYS A 134 13.05 3.35 17.21
C LYS A 134 13.13 4.85 16.97
N PHE A 135 11.97 5.49 16.95
CA PHE A 135 11.75 6.93 16.86
C PHE A 135 10.32 7.24 17.31
N THR A 136 10.03 8.51 17.53
CA THR A 136 8.72 9.01 17.91
C THR A 136 7.87 9.38 16.68
N VAL A 137 6.55 9.38 16.84
CA VAL A 137 5.63 9.89 15.80
C VAL A 137 5.98 11.34 15.41
N LYS A 138 6.43 12.16 16.36
CA LYS A 138 6.85 13.54 16.10
C LYS A 138 8.06 13.61 15.16
N GLU A 139 9.07 12.78 15.38
CA GLU A 139 10.25 12.70 14.50
C GLU A 139 9.88 12.19 13.10
N ALA A 140 8.99 11.19 13.01
CA ALA A 140 8.48 10.68 11.74
C ALA A 140 7.71 11.76 10.95
N ILE A 141 6.82 12.50 11.61
CA ILE A 141 6.08 13.62 11.00
C ILE A 141 7.05 14.71 10.54
N GLN A 142 8.03 15.09 11.38
CA GLN A 142 9.02 16.10 11.01
C GLN A 142 9.84 15.66 9.79
N CYS A 143 10.23 14.38 9.74
CA CYS A 143 10.90 13.81 8.58
C CYS A 143 10.01 13.90 7.33
N TRP A 144 8.71 13.62 7.43
CA TRP A 144 7.84 13.65 6.26
C TRP A 144 7.40 15.05 5.82
N GLN A 145 7.34 16.03 6.74
CA GLN A 145 6.94 17.41 6.44
C GLN A 145 8.06 18.28 5.85
N ASN A 146 9.33 17.92 6.06
CA ASN A 146 10.49 18.62 5.50
C ASN A 146 10.72 18.27 4.01
N VAL A 147 9.64 18.14 3.23
CA VAL A 147 9.61 17.63 1.85
C VAL A 147 8.82 18.58 0.96
#